data_AF-A0A8X6HHW3-F1
#
_entry.id   AF-A0A8X6HHW3-F1
#
_cell.length_a   1.000
_cell.length_b   1.000
_cell.length_c   1.000
_cell.angle_alpha   90.00
_cell.angle_beta   90.00
_cell.angle_gamma   90.00
#
_symmetry.space_group_name_H-M   'P 1'
#
loop_
_entity.id
_entity.type
_entity.pdbx_description
1 polymer ?
#
loop_
_entity_poly.entity_id
_entity_poly.type
_entity_poly.pdbx_seq_one_letter_code
_entity_poly.pdbx_strand_id
1 'polypeptide(L)'
;MQEKPPLQRTIGSLTATELSRALICLIRNVLSVHFSLEIQCLLKGKQIFNSSSVLNLSPFLDENSILRVGGRLKHSNLTVNQKHPMLIPNKCHISNLLINYYHVLHFHTGVESTIANIRPEFSVINCRNQ
;
A
#
# COMPACT_ATOMS: atom_id res chain seq x y z
N MET A 1 -6.72 -7.68 -25.96
CA MET A 1 -6.33 -6.25 -26.00
C MET A 1 -7.60 -5.46 -25.77
N GLN A 2 -7.83 -4.95 -24.56
CA GLN A 2 -9.04 -4.20 -24.22
C GLN A 2 -8.67 -2.71 -24.25
N GLU A 3 -9.30 -1.96 -25.14
CA GLU A 3 -9.06 -0.52 -25.28
C GLU A 3 -9.39 0.19 -23.97
N LYS A 4 -8.45 1.03 -23.51
CA LYS A 4 -8.70 1.95 -22.39
C LYS A 4 -9.77 2.93 -22.86
N PRO A 5 -10.91 3.06 -22.15
CA PRO A 5 -11.94 4.02 -22.55
C PRO A 5 -11.34 5.45 -22.56
N PRO A 6 -11.84 6.34 -23.43
CA PRO A 6 -11.34 7.71 -23.51
C PRO A 6 -11.42 8.38 -22.14
N LEU A 7 -10.40 9.19 -21.80
CA LEU A 7 -10.37 9.96 -20.56
C LEU A 7 -11.45 11.05 -20.62
N GLN A 8 -12.70 10.68 -20.36
CA GLN A 8 -13.78 11.64 -20.18
C GLN A 8 -13.53 12.40 -18.88
N ARG A 9 -13.43 13.72 -19.00
CA ARG A 9 -13.33 14.62 -17.85
C ARG A 9 -14.62 14.53 -17.04
N THR A 10 -14.55 13.99 -15.83
CA THR A 10 -15.64 14.09 -14.86
C THR A 10 -15.71 15.51 -14.29
N ILE A 11 -16.92 16.01 -14.06
CA ILE A 11 -17.20 17.35 -13.53
C ILE A 11 -18.12 17.17 -12.32
N GLY A 12 -17.85 17.88 -11.23
CA GLY A 12 -18.65 17.82 -10.00
C GLY A 12 -17.78 17.65 -8.75
N SER A 13 -18.42 17.36 -7.62
CA SER A 13 -17.74 17.05 -6.35
C SER A 13 -17.07 15.68 -6.40
N LEU A 14 -15.91 15.56 -5.75
CA LEU A 14 -15.17 14.30 -5.67
C LEU A 14 -15.99 13.22 -4.95
N THR A 15 -16.15 12.08 -5.60
CA THR A 15 -16.80 10.91 -5.02
C THR A 15 -15.80 10.05 -4.22
N ALA A 16 -16.30 9.27 -3.27
CA ALA A 16 -15.47 8.32 -2.51
C ALA A 16 -14.76 7.31 -3.44
N THR A 17 -15.44 6.88 -4.50
CA THR A 17 -14.89 5.96 -5.50
C THR A 17 -13.73 6.60 -6.28
N GLU A 18 -13.84 7.86 -6.67
CA GLU A 18 -12.76 8.59 -7.35
C GLU A 18 -11.55 8.76 -6.43
N LEU A 19 -11.77 9.11 -5.16
CA LEU A 19 -10.70 9.21 -4.16
C LEU A 19 -9.99 7.87 -3.96
N SER A 20 -10.76 6.78 -3.83
CA SER A 20 -10.20 5.42 -3.68
C SER A 20 -9.36 5.03 -4.90
N ARG A 21 -9.86 5.26 -6.12
CA ARG A 21 -9.12 4.99 -7.36
C ARG A 21 -7.86 5.84 -7.48
N ALA A 22 -7.93 7.11 -7.11
CA ALA A 22 -6.79 8.01 -7.11
C ALA A 22 -5.70 7.53 -6.14
N LEU A 23 -6.10 7.15 -4.92
CA LEU A 23 -5.19 6.61 -3.91
C LEU A 23 -4.50 5.33 -4.41
N ILE A 24 -5.25 4.38 -4.95
CA ILE A 24 -4.70 3.14 -5.52
C ILE A 24 -3.71 3.47 -6.65
N CYS A 25 -4.05 4.43 -7.52
CA CYS A 25 -3.18 4.86 -8.61
C CYS A 25 -1.83 5.41 -8.08
N LEU A 26 -1.89 6.29 -7.08
CA LEU A 26 -0.71 6.88 -6.45
C LEU A 26 0.17 5.81 -5.79
N ILE A 27 -0.44 4.91 -5.01
CA ILE A 27 0.29 3.82 -4.35
C ILE A 27 0.94 2.92 -5.40
N ARG A 28 0.22 2.53 -6.46
CA ARG A 28 0.78 1.70 -7.53
C ARG A 28 1.98 2.36 -8.20
N ASN A 29 1.91 3.67 -8.45
CA ASN A 29 3.02 4.42 -9.04
C ASN A 29 4.24 4.40 -8.12
N VAL A 30 4.06 4.72 -6.85
CA VAL A 30 5.15 4.69 -5.86
C VAL A 30 5.76 3.28 -5.75
N LEU A 31 4.94 2.24 -5.70
CA LEU A 31 5.42 0.86 -5.64
C LEU A 31 6.19 0.46 -6.89
N SER A 32 5.76 0.90 -8.08
CA SER A 32 6.49 0.64 -9.32
C SER A 32 7.87 1.28 -9.36
N VAL A 33 8.08 2.37 -8.62
CA VAL A 33 9.39 3.03 -8.50
C VAL A 33 10.28 2.32 -7.48
N HIS A 34 9.73 1.98 -6.31
CA HIS A 34 10.51 1.46 -5.18
C HIS A 34 10.70 -0.06 -5.16
N PHE A 35 9.78 -0.82 -5.74
CA PHE A 35 9.76 -2.30 -5.71
C PHE A 35 9.61 -2.90 -7.11
N SER A 36 10.18 -2.23 -8.12
CA SER A 36 10.07 -2.66 -9.53
C SER A 36 10.53 -4.10 -9.73
N LEU A 37 11.63 -4.49 -9.10
CA LEU A 37 12.21 -5.84 -9.21
C LEU A 37 11.32 -6.89 -8.55
N GLU A 38 10.82 -6.62 -7.35
CA GLU A 38 9.91 -7.50 -6.62
C GLU A 38 8.61 -7.71 -7.40
N ILE A 39 8.03 -6.63 -7.91
CA ILE A 39 6.82 -6.67 -8.74
C ILE A 39 7.08 -7.51 -10.00
N GLN A 40 8.20 -7.30 -10.69
CA GLN A 40 8.55 -8.09 -11.87
C GLN A 40 8.74 -9.58 -11.56
N CYS A 41 9.36 -9.92 -10.43
CA CYS A 41 9.48 -11.31 -10.00
C CYS A 41 8.09 -11.94 -9.79
N LEU A 42 7.23 -11.27 -9.02
CA LEU A 42 5.88 -11.77 -8.73
C LEU A 42 5.02 -11.90 -9.98
N LEU A 43 5.07 -10.94 -10.90
CA LEU A 43 4.36 -11.02 -12.19
C LEU A 43 4.83 -12.21 -13.04
N LYS A 44 6.11 -12.59 -12.94
CA LYS A 44 6.69 -13.74 -13.66
C LYS A 44 6.52 -15.06 -12.90
N GLY A 45 5.82 -15.07 -11.77
CA GLY A 45 5.70 -16.25 -10.90
C GLY A 45 7.04 -16.69 -10.29
N LYS A 46 8.04 -15.80 -10.25
CA LYS A 46 9.35 -16.06 -9.67
C LYS A 46 9.39 -15.62 -8.21
N GLN A 47 10.26 -16.27 -7.44
CA GLN A 47 10.55 -15.82 -6.08
C GLN A 47 11.24 -14.44 -6.11
N ILE A 48 10.93 -13.62 -5.11
CA ILE A 48 11.64 -12.37 -4.85
C ILE A 48 13.07 -12.68 -4.39
N PHE A 49 14.01 -11.80 -4.72
CA PHE A 49 15.41 -11.95 -4.32
C PHE A 49 15.57 -12.00 -2.79
N ASN A 50 16.44 -12.89 -2.32
CA ASN A 50 16.77 -13.04 -0.90
C ASN A 50 17.35 -11.78 -0.25
N SER A 51 17.92 -10.87 -1.06
CA SER A 51 18.43 -9.57 -0.62
C SER A 51 17.34 -8.51 -0.41
N SER A 52 16.10 -8.77 -0.82
CA SER A 52 15.02 -7.81 -0.70
C SER A 52 14.58 -7.65 0.76
N SER A 53 14.55 -6.41 1.23
CA SER A 53 14.11 -6.05 2.59
C SER A 53 12.67 -6.45 2.90
N VAL A 54 11.85 -6.70 1.87
CA VAL A 54 10.43 -7.03 2.02
C VAL A 54 10.14 -8.52 1.94
N LEU A 55 11.12 -9.38 1.61
CA LEU A 55 10.87 -10.82 1.43
C LEU A 55 10.24 -11.48 2.67
N ASN A 56 10.71 -11.10 3.87
CA ASN A 56 10.21 -11.61 5.15
C ASN A 56 8.77 -11.19 5.46
N LEU A 57 8.19 -10.26 4.69
CA LEU A 57 6.80 -9.85 4.79
C LEU A 57 5.87 -10.73 3.92
N SER A 58 6.40 -11.78 3.29
CA SER A 58 5.69 -12.65 2.35
C SER A 58 4.86 -11.87 1.32
N PRO A 59 5.49 -10.94 0.57
CA PRO A 59 4.77 -10.00 -0.26
C PRO A 59 4.15 -10.68 -1.48
N PHE A 60 2.97 -10.20 -1.89
CA PHE A 60 2.25 -10.69 -3.06
C PHE A 60 1.51 -9.54 -3.77
N LEU A 61 1.12 -9.75 -5.03
CA LEU A 61 0.31 -8.80 -5.79
C LEU A 61 -1.17 -9.12 -5.66
N ASP A 62 -1.99 -8.11 -5.37
CA ASP A 62 -3.45 -8.22 -5.41
C ASP A 62 -4.04 -8.01 -6.82
N GLU A 63 -5.36 -8.08 -6.94
CA GLU A 63 -6.11 -7.88 -8.18
C GLU A 63 -5.91 -6.48 -8.80
N ASN A 64 -5.52 -5.49 -7.99
CA ASN A 64 -5.22 -4.13 -8.43
C ASN A 64 -3.73 -3.92 -8.78
N SER A 65 -2.94 -5.00 -8.80
CA SER A 65 -1.47 -4.96 -8.96
C SER A 65 -0.77 -4.14 -7.87
N ILE A 66 -1.30 -4.15 -6.66
CA ILE A 66 -0.69 -3.54 -5.48
C ILE A 66 0.09 -4.60 -4.71
N LEU A 67 1.31 -4.26 -4.31
CA LEU A 67 2.13 -5.10 -3.45
C LEU A 67 1.58 -5.07 -2.02
N ARG A 68 1.19 -6.22 -1.48
CA ARG A 68 0.61 -6.39 -0.14
C ARG A 68 1.45 -7.32 0.71
N VAL A 69 1.31 -7.17 2.03
CA VAL A 69 1.94 -8.04 3.03
C VAL A 69 1.13 -9.32 3.22
N GLY A 70 1.80 -10.47 3.30
CA GLY A 70 1.19 -11.78 3.51
C GLY A 70 1.60 -12.45 4.82
N GLY A 71 1.31 -13.75 4.91
CA GLY A 71 1.85 -14.62 5.96
C GLY A 71 1.03 -14.63 7.24
N ARG A 72 1.54 -14.00 8.31
CA ARG A 72 1.18 -14.26 9.72
C ARG A 72 -0.32 -14.23 10.03
N LEU A 73 -1.09 -13.35 9.38
CA LEU A 73 -2.51 -13.13 9.67
C LEU A 73 -3.46 -13.89 8.73
N LYS A 74 -2.94 -14.74 7.82
CA LYS A 74 -3.72 -15.42 6.78
C LYS A 74 -4.94 -16.19 7.32
N HIS A 75 -4.82 -16.81 8.50
CA HIS A 75 -5.88 -17.63 9.11
C HIS A 75 -6.69 -16.91 10.21
N SER A 76 -6.52 -15.60 10.36
CA SER A 76 -7.29 -14.82 11.35
C SER A 76 -8.72 -14.55 10.88
N ASN A 77 -9.58 -14.06 11.78
CA ASN A 77 -10.94 -13.58 11.43
C ASN A 77 -10.98 -12.08 11.06
N LEU A 78 -9.82 -11.48 10.75
CA LEU A 78 -9.72 -10.07 10.37
C LEU A 78 -10.22 -9.81 8.95
N THR A 79 -10.49 -8.54 8.64
CA THR A 79 -10.82 -8.12 7.27
C THR A 79 -9.64 -8.34 6.32
N VAL A 80 -9.92 -8.42 5.01
CA VAL A 80 -8.88 -8.64 3.99
C VAL A 80 -7.77 -7.59 4.06
N ASN A 81 -8.13 -6.31 4.22
CA ASN A 81 -7.16 -5.23 4.33
C ASN A 81 -6.29 -5.37 5.58
N GLN A 82 -6.88 -5.73 6.72
CA GLN A 82 -6.14 -5.95 7.97
C GLN A 82 -5.20 -7.16 7.89
N LYS A 83 -5.60 -8.23 7.18
CA LYS A 83 -4.74 -9.40 6.93
C LYS A 83 -3.61 -9.07 5.97
N HIS A 84 -3.92 -8.26 4.97
CA HIS A 84 -3.07 -7.99 3.82
C HIS A 84 -2.97 -6.48 3.55
N PRO A 85 -2.32 -5.72 4.45
CA PRO A 85 -2.17 -4.29 4.27
C PRO A 85 -1.31 -3.98 3.05
N MET A 86 -1.59 -2.85 2.41
CA MET A 86 -0.80 -2.37 1.28
C MET A 86 0.59 -2.01 1.76
N LEU A 87 1.61 -2.55 1.10
CA LEU A 87 2.99 -2.23 1.44
C LEU A 87 3.28 -0.81 0.97
N ILE A 88 3.96 0.00 1.80
CA ILE A 88 4.32 1.38 1.47
C ILE A 88 5.81 1.56 1.74
N PRO A 89 6.61 2.10 0.80
CA PRO A 89 8.02 2.36 1.04
C PRO A 89 8.18 3.43 2.11
N ASN A 90 9.25 3.33 2.89
CA ASN A 90 9.59 4.39 3.82
C ASN A 90 10.19 5.60 3.10
N LYS A 91 10.26 6.74 3.80
CA LYS A 91 10.96 7.94 3.33
C LYS A 91 10.50 8.41 1.95
N CYS A 92 9.22 8.24 1.65
CA CYS A 92 8.59 8.76 0.44
C CYS A 92 7.46 9.73 0.79
N HIS A 93 7.11 10.61 -0.14
CA HIS A 93 6.12 11.65 0.11
C HIS A 93 4.76 11.07 0.57
N ILE A 94 4.30 9.99 -0.06
CA ILE A 94 3.02 9.36 0.31
C ILE A 94 3.05 8.78 1.73
N SER A 95 4.20 8.25 2.19
CA SER A 95 4.33 7.76 3.57
C SER A 95 4.20 8.90 4.59
N ASN A 96 4.78 10.07 4.31
CA ASN A 96 4.65 11.25 5.17
C ASN A 96 3.20 11.74 5.21
N LEU A 97 2.53 11.78 4.05
CA LEU A 97 1.12 12.19 3.98
C LEU A 97 0.21 11.23 4.75
N LEU A 98 0.41 9.93 4.62
CA LEU A 98 -0.35 8.92 5.38
C LEU A 98 -0.12 9.07 6.88
N ILE A 99 1.14 9.19 7.32
CA ILE A 99 1.44 9.36 8.75
C ILE A 99 0.80 10.63 9.28
N ASN A 100 0.94 11.76 8.58
CA ASN A 100 0.35 13.02 9.01
C ASN A 100 -1.19 12.95 9.03
N TYR A 101 -1.81 12.31 8.03
CA TYR A 101 -3.25 12.13 7.97
C TYR A 101 -3.76 11.37 9.20
N TYR A 102 -3.18 10.20 9.51
CA TYR A 102 -3.60 9.41 10.66
C TYR A 102 -3.24 10.08 11.99
N HIS A 103 -2.13 10.80 12.06
CA HIS A 103 -1.75 11.57 13.24
C HIS A 103 -2.78 12.65 13.57
N VAL A 104 -3.22 13.42 12.57
CA VAL A 104 -4.26 14.46 12.74
C VAL A 104 -5.63 13.84 12.99
N LEU A 105 -6.00 12.80 12.24
CA LEU A 105 -7.28 12.11 12.38
C LEU A 105 -7.50 11.57 13.80
N HIS A 106 -6.42 11.11 14.44
CA HIS A 106 -6.44 10.57 15.80
C HIS A 106 -5.92 11.58 16.84
N PHE A 107 -6.12 12.88 16.62
CA PHE A 107 -5.87 13.93 17.61
C PHE A 107 -4.44 13.95 18.17
N HIS A 108 -3.45 13.79 17.29
CA HIS A 108 -2.04 13.86 17.62
C HIS A 108 -1.55 12.79 18.60
N THR A 109 -2.14 11.59 18.55
CA THR A 109 -1.67 10.46 19.34
C THR A 109 -0.17 10.21 19.16
N GLY A 110 0.46 9.66 20.20
CA GLY A 110 1.88 9.29 20.16
C GLY A 110 2.24 8.36 19.01
N VAL A 111 3.54 8.23 18.75
CA VAL A 111 4.10 7.51 17.58
C VAL A 111 3.55 6.09 17.47
N GLU A 112 3.64 5.26 18.52
CA GLU A 112 3.19 3.87 18.45
C GLU A 112 1.68 3.76 18.20
N SER A 113 0.87 4.68 18.73
CA SER A 113 -0.57 4.70 18.50
C SER A 113 -0.89 5.12 17.07
N THR A 114 -0.19 6.11 16.53
CA THR A 114 -0.31 6.51 15.12
C THR A 114 0.05 5.35 14.19
N ILE A 115 1.16 4.66 14.47
CA ILE A 115 1.57 3.46 13.70
C ILE A 115 0.52 2.36 13.78
N ALA A 116 -0.04 2.11 14.97
CA ALA A 116 -1.09 1.12 15.17
C ALA A 116 -2.36 1.43 14.37
N ASN A 117 -2.71 2.72 14.21
CA ASN A 117 -3.86 3.15 13.42
C ASN A 117 -3.63 3.05 11.90
N ILE A 118 -2.38 3.18 11.44
CA ILE A 118 -2.01 3.05 10.02
C ILE A 118 -1.99 1.58 9.57
N ARG A 119 -1.48 0.70 10.44
CA ARG A 119 -1.14 -0.70 10.12
C ARG A 119 -2.27 -1.57 9.54
N PRO A 120 -3.55 -1.39 9.92
CA PRO A 120 -4.68 -2.10 9.33
C PRO A 120 -4.83 -1.93 7.82
N GLU A 121 -4.41 -0.79 7.27
CA GLU A 121 -4.54 -0.52 5.84
C GLU A 121 -3.18 -0.47 5.13
N PHE A 122 -2.16 0.06 5.81
CA PHE A 122 -0.86 0.33 5.23
C PHE A 122 0.27 -0.21 6.10
N SER A 123 1.16 -1.00 5.48
CA SER A 123 2.40 -1.45 6.09
C SER A 123 3.55 -0.59 5.58
N VAL A 124 3.78 0.54 6.24
CA VAL A 124 4.97 1.38 6.00
C VAL A 124 6.21 0.63 6.51
N ILE A 125 7.14 0.33 5.60
CA ILE A 125 8.38 -0.37 5.96
C ILE A 125 9.14 0.45 6.99
N ASN A 126 9.71 -0.16 8.03
CA ASN A 126 10.52 0.53 9.03
C ASN A 126 9.88 1.82 9.57
N CYS A 127 8.55 1.85 9.76
CA CYS A 127 7.79 3.06 10.11
C CYS A 127 8.27 3.78 11.38
N ARG A 128 8.93 3.07 12.30
CA ARG A 128 9.52 3.65 13.52
C ARG A 128 10.74 4.53 13.25
N ASN A 129 11.40 4.32 12.11
CA ASN A 129 12.61 5.01 11.71
C ASN A 129 12.32 6.03 10.60
N GLN A 130 11.10 6.60 10.61
CA GLN A 130 10.72 7.63 9.66
C GLN A 130 11.33 8.97 10.03
#